data_AF-Q7P7I4-F1
#
_entry.id   AF-Q7P7I4-F1
#
_cell.length_a   1.000
_cell.length_b   1.000
_cell.length_c   1.000
_cell.angle_alpha   90.00
_cell.angle_beta   90.00
_cell.angle_gamma   90.00
#
_symmetry.space_group_name_H-M   'P 1'
#
loop_
_entity.id
_entity.type
_entity.pdbx_description
1 polymer ?
#
loop_
_entity_poly.entity_id
_entity_poly.type
_entity_poly.pdbx_seq_one_letter_code
_entity_poly.pdbx_strand_id
1 'polypeptide(L)'
;MEDEYFIKVRKEIAILLEKEKIETGEYKGKDILNTLMKIREILNKKIEYELSQYSEEIIQYILEILDNIFFSNRAVVESYNQNKCYRNSNDYIEREKKFRESYKIFIFILENKLYQNIYGEKKITENDIKYLYALVKWVINVYTSIEVVYYSVNKNLKLIIEENKLFNIEMINEKNIEDWENYIINLIYSNIDIGDVLSGDEKKFFFEELDRAFLKKLQFSFSKLIEKLYLLTNYDKSQEKVIKLAKKRTNKCYKTRRFRRRNSKYNSRINIRIKIFR
;
A
#
# COMPACT_ATOMS: atom_id res chain seq x y z
N MET A 1 -1.75 -3.18 25.84
CA MET A 1 -1.20 -4.54 26.02
C MET A 1 -1.39 -5.25 24.69
N GLU A 2 -0.35 -5.83 24.08
CA GLU A 2 -0.52 -6.59 22.84
C GLU A 2 -1.40 -7.82 23.11
N ASP A 3 -2.39 -8.02 22.24
CA ASP A 3 -3.30 -9.16 22.29
C ASP A 3 -2.52 -10.48 22.04
N GLU A 4 -2.88 -11.54 22.77
CA GLU A 4 -2.21 -12.85 22.75
C GLU A 4 -2.05 -13.43 21.34
N TYR A 5 -3.02 -13.17 20.45
CA TYR A 5 -2.97 -13.63 19.06
C TYR A 5 -1.87 -12.93 18.27
N PHE A 6 -1.63 -11.64 18.52
CA PHE A 6 -0.54 -10.90 17.90
C PHE A 6 0.82 -11.41 18.37
N ILE A 7 0.95 -11.72 19.66
CA ILE A 7 2.18 -12.29 20.22
C ILE A 7 2.46 -13.66 19.61
N LYS A 8 1.43 -14.50 19.50
CA LYS A 8 1.53 -15.83 18.88
C LYS A 8 1.97 -15.74 17.42
N VAL A 9 1.25 -14.96 16.62
CA VAL A 9 1.56 -14.76 15.19
C VAL A 9 2.96 -14.18 14.99
N ARG A 10 3.36 -13.20 15.80
CA ARG A 10 4.71 -12.63 15.74
C ARG A 10 5.79 -13.70 15.92
N LYS A 11 5.64 -14.58 16.91
CA LYS A 11 6.59 -15.69 17.15
C LYS A 11 6.64 -16.65 15.96
N GLU A 12 5.48 -17.01 15.40
CA GLU A 12 5.41 -17.88 14.22
C GLU A 12 6.09 -17.24 12.99
N ILE A 13 5.83 -15.95 12.75
CA ILE A 13 6.47 -15.20 11.66
C ILE A 13 7.98 -15.13 11.87
N ALA A 14 8.46 -14.83 13.08
CA ALA A 14 9.89 -14.77 13.35
C ALA A 14 10.60 -16.09 13.00
N ILE A 15 10.00 -17.22 13.40
CA ILE A 15 10.50 -18.57 13.07
C ILE A 15 10.49 -18.80 11.55
N LEU A 16 9.43 -18.38 10.84
CA LEU A 16 9.34 -18.51 9.38
C LEU A 16 10.43 -17.69 8.66
N LEU A 17 10.64 -16.44 9.09
CA LEU A 17 11.65 -15.57 8.50
C LEU A 17 13.07 -16.07 8.77
N GLU A 18 13.31 -16.68 9.92
CA GLU A 18 14.58 -17.32 10.25
C GLU A 18 14.85 -18.56 9.38
N LYS A 19 13.84 -19.43 9.19
CA LYS A 19 13.94 -20.59 8.29
C LYS A 19 14.27 -20.19 6.84
N GLU A 20 13.70 -19.08 6.39
CA GLU A 20 13.93 -18.52 5.04
C GLU A 20 15.19 -17.63 4.97
N LYS A 21 16.02 -17.63 6.02
CA LYS A 21 17.32 -16.93 6.11
C LYS A 21 17.22 -15.41 5.88
N ILE A 22 16.17 -14.78 6.40
CA ILE A 22 16.10 -13.31 6.47
C ILE A 22 17.01 -12.87 7.62
N GLU A 23 18.13 -12.21 7.28
CA GLU A 23 19.14 -11.75 8.23
C GLU A 23 18.63 -10.56 9.06
N THR A 24 19.11 -10.46 10.30
CA THR A 24 18.91 -9.27 11.12
C THR A 24 19.91 -8.18 10.71
N GLY A 25 19.59 -6.92 11.01
CA GLY A 25 20.46 -5.78 10.73
C GLY A 25 19.86 -4.77 9.75
N GLU A 26 20.73 -3.93 9.20
CA GLU A 26 20.34 -2.80 8.35
C GLU A 26 20.42 -3.14 6.87
N TYR A 27 19.31 -2.90 6.16
CA TYR A 27 19.24 -2.97 4.70
C TYR A 27 19.10 -1.57 4.11
N LYS A 28 19.81 -1.29 3.01
CA LYS A 28 19.85 0.03 2.36
C LYS A 28 19.61 -0.08 0.85
N GLY A 29 19.12 1.00 0.25
CA GLY A 29 18.90 1.08 -1.19
C GLY A 29 18.00 -0.03 -1.74
N LYS A 30 18.44 -0.70 -2.80
CA LYS A 30 17.66 -1.77 -3.48
C LYS A 30 17.35 -2.97 -2.58
N ASP A 31 18.18 -3.21 -1.56
CA ASP A 31 18.05 -4.40 -0.72
C ASP A 31 16.86 -4.28 0.25
N ILE A 32 16.42 -3.06 0.56
CA ILE A 32 15.16 -2.82 1.30
C ILE A 32 13.99 -3.47 0.56
N LEU A 33 13.81 -3.11 -0.71
CA LEU A 33 12.67 -3.60 -1.48
C LEU A 33 12.77 -5.11 -1.73
N ASN A 34 13.97 -5.61 -2.03
CA ASN A 34 14.20 -7.04 -2.21
C ASN A 34 13.82 -7.84 -0.95
N THR A 35 14.25 -7.38 0.22
CA THR A 35 13.94 -8.02 1.51
C THR A 35 12.44 -7.95 1.82
N LEU A 36 11.81 -6.78 1.68
CA LEU A 36 10.36 -6.64 1.91
C LEU A 36 9.52 -7.49 0.95
N MET A 37 9.92 -7.58 -0.33
CA MET A 37 9.23 -8.43 -1.31
C MET A 37 9.34 -9.92 -0.98
N LYS A 38 10.50 -10.37 -0.46
CA LYS A 38 10.67 -11.74 0.03
C LYS A 38 9.80 -12.02 1.25
N ILE A 39 9.83 -11.13 2.26
CA ILE A 39 8.97 -11.24 3.45
C ILE A 39 7.49 -11.33 3.03
N ARG A 40 7.06 -10.47 2.10
CA ARG A 40 5.70 -10.49 1.55
C ARG A 40 5.34 -11.84 0.93
N GLU A 41 6.23 -12.42 0.13
CA GLU A 41 5.99 -13.72 -0.49
C GLU A 41 5.85 -14.84 0.55
N ILE A 42 6.72 -14.87 1.56
CA ILE A 42 6.70 -15.85 2.65
C ILE A 42 5.37 -15.77 3.40
N LEU A 43 4.96 -14.56 3.78
CA LEU A 43 3.73 -14.36 4.53
C LEU A 43 2.48 -14.65 3.69
N ASN A 44 2.47 -14.30 2.40
CA ASN A 44 1.36 -14.65 1.51
C ASN A 44 1.19 -16.16 1.41
N LYS A 45 2.27 -16.94 1.23
CA LYS A 45 2.19 -18.41 1.23
C LYS A 45 1.63 -18.96 2.54
N LYS A 46 2.04 -18.39 3.69
CA LYS A 46 1.50 -18.77 5.00
C LYS A 46 0.00 -18.46 5.09
N ILE A 47 -0.46 -17.29 4.65
CA ILE A 47 -1.88 -16.95 4.64
C ILE A 47 -2.67 -17.87 3.70
N GLU A 48 -2.18 -18.13 2.49
CA GLU A 48 -2.83 -19.04 1.54
C GLU A 48 -3.00 -20.43 2.15
N TYR A 49 -1.94 -20.94 2.80
CA TYR A 49 -2.01 -22.20 3.53
C TYR A 49 -3.05 -22.17 4.66
N GLU A 50 -3.01 -21.17 5.54
CA GLU A 50 -3.97 -21.08 6.66
C GLU A 50 -5.42 -20.97 6.16
N LEU A 51 -5.65 -20.11 5.18
CA LEU A 51 -6.96 -19.96 4.57
C LEU A 51 -7.42 -21.26 3.92
N SER A 52 -6.55 -22.01 3.23
CA SER A 52 -6.92 -23.26 2.57
C SER A 52 -7.54 -24.32 3.49
N GLN A 53 -7.30 -24.25 4.79
CA GLN A 53 -7.83 -25.21 5.75
C GLN A 53 -9.33 -25.01 6.03
N TYR A 54 -9.84 -23.77 5.88
CA TYR A 54 -11.19 -23.42 6.28
C TYR A 54 -12.23 -23.65 5.18
N SER A 55 -13.43 -24.06 5.59
CA SER A 55 -14.60 -24.21 4.72
C SER A 55 -15.12 -22.87 4.18
N GLU A 56 -16.11 -22.93 3.28
CA GLU A 56 -16.76 -21.74 2.71
C GLU A 56 -17.50 -20.89 3.76
N GLU A 57 -17.88 -21.48 4.90
CA GLU A 57 -18.57 -20.81 6.02
C GLU A 57 -17.82 -19.55 6.51
N ILE A 58 -16.49 -19.51 6.36
CA ILE A 58 -15.67 -18.33 6.67
C ILE A 58 -16.15 -17.06 5.94
N ILE A 59 -16.67 -17.18 4.71
CA ILE A 59 -17.14 -16.05 3.91
C ILE A 59 -18.33 -15.39 4.61
N GLN A 60 -19.34 -16.20 4.97
CA GLN A 60 -20.54 -15.70 5.66
C GLN A 60 -20.15 -15.06 6.99
N TYR A 61 -19.30 -15.73 7.78
CA TYR A 61 -18.85 -15.21 9.06
C TYR A 61 -18.14 -13.85 8.95
N ILE A 62 -17.27 -13.69 7.95
CA ILE A 62 -16.56 -12.41 7.74
C ILE A 62 -17.51 -11.32 7.24
N LEU A 63 -18.48 -11.65 6.38
CA LEU A 63 -19.49 -10.69 5.93
C LEU A 63 -20.32 -10.16 7.11
N GLU A 64 -20.74 -11.03 8.04
CA GLU A 64 -21.45 -10.62 9.25
C GLU A 64 -20.61 -9.67 10.12
N ILE A 65 -19.31 -9.95 10.28
CA ILE A 65 -18.39 -9.06 11.00
C ILE A 65 -18.29 -7.71 10.30
N LEU A 66 -18.12 -7.71 8.97
CA LEU A 66 -18.01 -6.49 8.17
C LEU A 66 -19.26 -5.64 8.29
N ASP A 67 -20.45 -6.22 8.17
CA ASP A 67 -21.73 -5.52 8.31
C ASP A 67 -21.86 -4.86 9.68
N ASN A 68 -21.50 -5.58 10.75
CA ASN A 68 -21.47 -5.03 12.11
C ASN A 68 -20.50 -3.85 12.26
N ILE A 69 -19.32 -3.96 11.66
CA ILE A 69 -18.30 -2.89 11.65
C ILE A 69 -18.79 -1.66 10.87
N PHE A 70 -19.41 -1.86 9.70
CA PHE A 70 -19.99 -0.78 8.90
C PHE A 70 -21.13 -0.07 9.62
N PHE A 71 -22.07 -0.82 10.20
CA PHE A 71 -23.21 -0.26 10.92
C PHE A 71 -22.74 0.59 12.09
N SER A 72 -21.80 0.07 12.89
CA SER A 72 -21.20 0.78 14.02
C SER A 72 -20.53 2.09 13.59
N ASN A 73 -19.79 2.07 12.49
CA ASN A 73 -19.11 3.26 11.98
C ASN A 73 -20.09 4.31 11.42
N ARG A 74 -21.16 3.88 10.74
CA ARG A 74 -22.21 4.77 10.25
C ARG A 74 -22.93 5.50 11.38
N ALA A 75 -23.27 4.80 12.45
CA ALA A 75 -23.87 5.42 13.64
C ALA A 75 -22.93 6.47 14.28
N VAL A 76 -21.62 6.23 14.27
CA VAL A 76 -20.60 7.19 14.74
C VAL A 76 -20.54 8.43 13.84
N VAL A 77 -20.61 8.28 12.52
CA VAL A 77 -20.65 9.41 11.57
C VAL A 77 -21.93 10.24 11.74
N GLU A 78 -23.08 9.58 11.90
CA GLU A 78 -24.37 10.25 12.08
C GLU A 78 -24.43 11.05 13.39
N SER A 79 -23.91 10.50 14.49
CA SER A 79 -23.80 11.21 15.77
C SER A 79 -22.79 12.37 15.73
N TYR A 80 -21.67 12.22 15.01
CA TYR A 80 -20.72 13.32 14.78
C TYR A 80 -21.36 14.48 14.01
N ASN A 81 -22.11 14.18 12.94
CA ASN A 81 -22.78 15.19 12.12
C ASN A 81 -23.89 15.95 12.86
N GLN A 82 -24.55 15.29 13.83
CA GLN A 82 -25.55 15.92 14.70
C GLN A 82 -24.92 16.81 15.77
N ASN A 83 -23.75 16.44 16.30
CA ASN A 83 -23.02 17.18 17.33
C ASN A 83 -21.99 18.17 16.75
N LYS A 84 -22.41 19.06 15.84
CA LYS A 84 -21.56 20.09 15.19
C LYS A 84 -20.81 21.04 16.16
N CYS A 85 -21.06 20.97 17.46
CA CYS A 85 -20.35 21.73 18.48
C CYS A 85 -19.76 20.77 19.52
N TYR A 86 -18.42 20.77 19.63
CA TYR A 86 -17.55 20.21 20.69
C TYR A 86 -16.74 18.91 20.43
N ARG A 87 -15.42 19.14 20.34
CA ARG A 87 -14.28 18.48 21.03
C ARG A 87 -13.86 17.02 20.76
N ASN A 88 -14.64 16.18 20.08
CA ASN A 88 -14.25 14.76 19.85
C ASN A 88 -13.77 14.42 18.43
N SER A 89 -13.08 15.34 17.75
CA SER A 89 -12.48 15.04 16.42
C SER A 89 -11.49 13.88 16.48
N ASN A 90 -10.72 13.77 17.57
CA ASN A 90 -9.68 12.75 17.71
C ASN A 90 -10.27 11.34 17.90
N ASP A 91 -11.34 11.20 18.69
CA ASP A 91 -12.05 9.93 18.88
C ASP A 91 -12.65 9.43 17.57
N TYR A 92 -13.22 10.33 16.77
CA TYR A 92 -13.74 10.01 15.45
C TYR A 92 -12.63 9.54 14.51
N ILE A 93 -11.51 10.28 14.43
CA ILE A 93 -10.36 9.92 13.59
C ILE A 93 -9.79 8.55 13.98
N GLU A 94 -9.66 8.28 15.28
CA GLU A 94 -9.14 7.00 15.77
C GLU A 94 -10.09 5.83 15.43
N ARG A 95 -11.40 6.02 15.63
CA ARG A 95 -12.42 5.03 15.27
C ARG A 95 -12.46 4.78 13.76
N GLU A 96 -12.39 5.83 12.95
CA GLU A 96 -12.35 5.72 11.50
C GLU A 96 -11.08 4.98 11.04
N LYS A 97 -9.94 5.26 11.68
CA LYS A 97 -8.68 4.55 11.39
C LYS A 97 -8.79 3.06 11.70
N LYS A 98 -9.33 2.70 12.88
CA LYS A 98 -9.59 1.30 13.27
C LYS A 98 -10.54 0.62 12.29
N PHE A 99 -11.63 1.29 11.92
CA PHE A 99 -12.58 0.81 10.91
C PHE A 99 -11.88 0.50 9.58
N ARG A 100 -11.12 1.45 9.02
CA ARG A 100 -10.41 1.27 7.74
C ARG A 100 -9.39 0.14 7.79
N GLU A 101 -8.68 -0.02 8.91
CA GLU A 101 -7.72 -1.10 9.11
C GLU A 101 -8.42 -2.47 9.14
N SER A 102 -9.44 -2.63 9.99
CA SER A 102 -10.19 -3.88 10.09
C SER A 102 -10.88 -4.24 8.78
N TYR A 103 -11.49 -3.25 8.11
CA TYR A 103 -12.10 -3.43 6.80
C TYR A 103 -11.11 -3.98 5.77
N LYS A 104 -9.91 -3.37 5.66
CA LYS A 104 -8.87 -3.84 4.74
C LYS A 104 -8.45 -5.29 5.03
N ILE A 105 -8.32 -5.65 6.30
CA ILE A 105 -7.97 -7.01 6.73
C ILE A 105 -9.02 -8.02 6.28
N PHE A 106 -10.29 -7.77 6.59
CA PHE A 106 -11.37 -8.71 6.28
C PHE A 106 -11.64 -8.82 4.77
N ILE A 107 -11.57 -7.71 4.03
CA ILE A 107 -11.65 -7.74 2.57
C ILE A 107 -10.51 -8.56 1.97
N PHE A 108 -9.28 -8.39 2.47
CA PHE A 108 -8.14 -9.19 2.00
C PHE A 108 -8.39 -10.69 2.18
N ILE A 109 -8.94 -11.11 3.32
CA ILE A 109 -9.28 -12.53 3.55
C ILE A 109 -10.34 -13.01 2.55
N LEU A 110 -11.43 -12.26 2.38
CA LEU A 110 -12.51 -12.59 1.45
C LEU A 110 -12.01 -12.69 0.01
N GLU A 111 -11.24 -11.72 -0.45
CA GLU A 111 -10.68 -11.70 -1.80
C GLU A 111 -9.79 -12.91 -2.05
N ASN A 112 -8.90 -13.25 -1.10
CA ASN A 112 -8.04 -14.43 -1.26
C ASN A 112 -8.87 -15.72 -1.32
N LYS A 113 -9.93 -15.85 -0.51
CA LYS A 113 -10.83 -17.01 -0.59
C LYS A 113 -11.58 -17.10 -1.93
N LEU A 114 -12.21 -16.01 -2.34
CA LEU A 114 -13.05 -15.96 -3.55
C LEU A 114 -12.22 -16.10 -4.83
N TYR A 115 -11.09 -15.39 -4.94
CA TYR A 115 -10.31 -15.38 -6.18
C TYR A 115 -9.45 -16.61 -6.36
N GLN A 116 -8.95 -17.21 -5.27
CA GLN A 116 -8.14 -18.42 -5.37
C GLN A 116 -8.99 -19.70 -5.40
N ASN A 117 -10.27 -19.62 -5.01
CA ASN A 117 -11.21 -20.74 -4.98
C ASN A 117 -10.66 -21.94 -4.16
N ILE A 118 -10.05 -21.64 -3.01
CA ILE A 118 -9.41 -22.65 -2.13
C ILE A 118 -10.23 -22.79 -0.84
N TYR A 119 -10.76 -24.00 -0.63
CA TYR A 119 -11.59 -24.34 0.52
C TYR A 119 -11.17 -25.68 1.11
N GLY A 120 -11.21 -25.76 2.42
CA GLY A 120 -10.98 -26.98 3.19
C GLY A 120 -12.23 -27.38 3.96
N GLU A 121 -12.05 -28.24 4.96
CA GLU A 121 -13.16 -28.83 5.72
C GLU A 121 -13.28 -28.23 7.14
N LYS A 122 -12.26 -27.52 7.62
CA LYS A 122 -12.24 -26.98 8.98
C LYS A 122 -13.28 -25.87 9.12
N LYS A 123 -14.16 -25.98 10.11
CA LYS A 123 -15.07 -24.89 10.47
C LYS A 123 -14.31 -23.74 11.13
N ILE A 124 -14.76 -22.53 10.86
CA ILE A 124 -14.18 -21.30 11.43
C ILE A 124 -14.69 -21.10 12.87
N THR A 125 -13.79 -20.67 13.77
CA THR A 125 -14.16 -20.20 15.12
C THR A 125 -13.74 -18.75 15.33
N GLU A 126 -14.24 -18.10 16.39
CA GLU A 126 -13.84 -16.73 16.75
C GLU A 126 -12.32 -16.61 16.97
N ASN A 127 -11.70 -17.62 17.60
CA ASN A 127 -10.26 -17.64 17.85
C ASN A 127 -9.46 -17.78 16.55
N ASP A 128 -9.96 -18.56 15.59
CA ASP A 128 -9.34 -18.66 14.25
C ASP A 128 -9.40 -17.30 13.53
N ILE A 129 -10.49 -16.54 13.68
CA ILE A 129 -10.63 -15.20 13.10
C ILE A 129 -9.67 -14.21 13.74
N LYS A 130 -9.52 -14.22 15.08
CA LYS A 130 -8.54 -13.37 15.78
C LYS A 130 -7.11 -13.68 15.31
N TYR A 131 -6.78 -14.96 15.13
CA TYR A 131 -5.51 -15.40 14.56
C TYR A 131 -5.32 -14.90 13.12
N LEU A 132 -6.28 -15.13 12.23
CA LEU A 132 -6.23 -14.69 10.84
C LEU A 132 -6.12 -13.17 10.72
N TYR A 133 -6.85 -12.44 11.56
CA TYR A 133 -6.78 -10.98 11.63
C TYR A 133 -5.36 -10.51 11.97
N ALA A 134 -4.76 -11.08 13.02
CA ALA A 134 -3.40 -10.76 13.41
C ALA A 134 -2.37 -11.11 12.32
N LEU A 135 -2.54 -12.26 11.65
CA LEU A 135 -1.67 -12.70 10.55
C LEU A 135 -1.76 -11.78 9.32
N VAL A 136 -2.97 -11.42 8.89
CA VAL A 136 -3.18 -10.54 7.73
C VAL A 136 -2.71 -9.12 8.03
N LYS A 137 -2.88 -8.63 9.26
CA LYS A 137 -2.36 -7.34 9.68
C LYS A 137 -0.84 -7.24 9.47
N TRP A 138 -0.09 -8.29 9.75
CA TRP A 138 1.34 -8.35 9.47
C TRP A 138 1.65 -8.17 7.99
N VAL A 139 0.89 -8.82 7.11
CA VAL A 139 1.05 -8.67 5.66
C VAL A 139 0.73 -7.25 5.21
N ILE A 140 -0.36 -6.66 5.69
CA ILE A 140 -0.72 -5.27 5.37
C ILE A 140 0.37 -4.30 5.83
N ASN A 141 1.01 -4.55 6.97
CA ASN A 141 2.16 -3.75 7.41
C ASN A 141 3.33 -3.84 6.43
N VAL A 142 3.64 -5.04 5.88
CA VAL A 142 4.66 -5.19 4.84
C VAL A 142 4.27 -4.42 3.57
N TYR A 143 3.02 -4.51 3.11
CA TYR A 143 2.54 -3.73 1.96
C TYR A 143 2.67 -2.22 2.19
N THR A 144 2.29 -1.75 3.37
CA THR A 144 2.40 -0.35 3.77
C THR A 144 3.86 0.10 3.77
N SER A 145 4.77 -0.73 4.30
CA SER A 145 6.21 -0.48 4.26
C SER A 145 6.76 -0.41 2.84
N ILE A 146 6.31 -1.30 1.94
CA ILE A 146 6.68 -1.25 0.52
C ILE A 146 6.18 0.04 -0.13
N GLU A 147 4.95 0.47 0.16
CA GLU A 147 4.40 1.75 -0.31
C GLU A 147 5.24 2.93 0.18
N VAL A 148 5.61 2.95 1.47
CA VAL A 148 6.50 3.98 2.02
C VAL A 148 7.81 4.05 1.25
N VAL A 149 8.44 2.92 0.94
CA VAL A 149 9.65 2.87 0.10
C VAL A 149 9.40 3.44 -1.29
N TYR A 150 8.30 3.05 -1.94
CA TYR A 150 7.95 3.55 -3.27
C TYR A 150 7.63 5.04 -3.29
N TYR A 151 7.04 5.59 -2.23
CA TYR A 151 6.72 7.02 -2.15
C TYR A 151 7.90 7.87 -1.65
N SER A 152 8.93 7.25 -1.09
CA SER A 152 10.11 7.93 -0.52
C SER A 152 11.34 7.85 -1.43
N VAL A 153 11.15 7.86 -2.76
CA VAL A 153 12.19 7.63 -3.80
C VAL A 153 13.46 8.48 -3.62
N ASN A 154 13.38 9.63 -2.95
CA ASN A 154 14.50 10.57 -2.73
C ASN A 154 14.99 10.64 -1.28
N LYS A 155 14.45 9.83 -0.38
CA LYS A 155 14.88 9.81 1.01
C LYS A 155 15.91 8.70 1.20
N ASN A 156 16.98 9.00 1.91
CA ASN A 156 17.87 7.95 2.40
C ASN A 156 17.09 7.13 3.43
N LEU A 157 16.61 5.96 3.02
CA LEU A 157 15.92 5.02 3.90
C LEU A 157 16.88 3.92 4.36
N LYS A 158 16.66 3.42 5.57
CA LYS A 158 17.10 2.08 5.98
C LYS A 158 15.92 1.27 6.46
N LEU A 159 15.93 -0.01 6.14
CA LEU A 159 15.10 -1.01 6.78
C LEU A 159 15.93 -1.66 7.88
N ILE A 160 15.43 -1.64 9.10
CA ILE A 160 16.04 -2.35 10.23
C ILE A 160 15.20 -3.59 10.49
N ILE A 161 15.85 -4.75 10.55
CA ILE A 161 15.25 -5.99 11.03
C ILE A 161 15.90 -6.33 12.37
N GLU A 162 15.12 -6.25 13.43
CA GLU A 162 15.54 -6.55 14.80
C GLU A 162 15.69 -8.07 15.04
N GLU A 163 16.27 -8.45 16.17
CA GLU A 163 16.46 -9.85 16.59
C GLU A 163 15.15 -10.63 16.68
N ASN A 164 14.10 -9.97 17.16
CA ASN A 164 12.74 -10.48 17.23
C ASN A 164 12.03 -10.52 15.85
N LYS A 165 12.73 -10.19 14.76
CA LYS A 165 12.25 -10.07 13.39
C LYS A 165 11.15 -9.01 13.17
N LEU A 166 10.97 -8.10 14.13
CA LEU A 166 10.27 -6.85 13.88
C LEU A 166 11.08 -6.05 12.86
N PHE A 167 10.39 -5.35 11.97
CA PHE A 167 11.03 -4.52 10.98
C PHE A 167 10.43 -3.13 10.96
N ASN A 168 11.29 -2.14 10.82
CA ASN A 168 10.94 -0.73 10.72
C ASN A 168 11.69 -0.07 9.58
N ILE A 169 11.06 0.91 8.94
CA ILE A 169 11.71 1.78 7.96
C ILE A 169 12.02 3.10 8.64
N GLU A 170 13.31 3.46 8.68
CA GLU A 170 13.78 4.75 9.19
C GLU A 170 14.25 5.65 8.04
N MET A 171 13.95 6.94 8.16
CA MET A 171 14.51 7.99 7.32
C MET A 171 15.82 8.48 7.93
N ILE A 172 16.92 8.36 7.20
CA ILE A 172 18.27 8.68 7.67
C ILE A 172 18.54 10.20 7.66
N ASN A 173 17.78 10.99 6.88
CA ASN A 173 17.97 12.45 6.77
C ASN A 173 16.65 13.21 6.89
N GLU A 174 16.35 13.77 8.06
CA GLU A 174 15.30 14.81 8.21
C GLU A 174 15.82 16.22 7.84
N LYS A 175 17.13 16.48 7.96
CA LYS A 175 17.68 17.85 7.90
C LYS A 175 17.65 18.57 6.54
N ASN A 176 17.46 17.88 5.41
CA ASN A 176 17.61 18.52 4.08
C ASN A 176 16.30 18.82 3.35
N ILE A 177 15.15 18.37 3.86
CA ILE A 177 13.85 18.61 3.18
C ILE A 177 13.32 19.99 3.51
N GLU A 178 13.39 20.40 4.78
CA GLU A 178 12.95 21.73 5.24
C GLU A 178 13.80 22.85 4.61
N ASP A 179 15.11 22.65 4.48
CA ASP A 179 16.02 23.59 3.81
C ASP A 179 15.75 23.69 2.29
N TRP A 180 15.31 22.62 1.63
CA TRP A 180 15.00 22.64 0.19
C TRP A 180 13.58 23.17 -0.09
N GLU A 181 12.58 22.84 0.71
CA GLU A 181 11.27 23.49 0.58
C GLU A 181 11.42 25.01 0.74
N ASN A 182 12.21 25.46 1.73
CA ASN A 182 12.55 26.88 1.90
C ASN A 182 13.34 27.46 0.72
N TYR A 183 14.31 26.74 0.15
CA TYR A 183 15.06 27.22 -1.02
C TYR A 183 14.19 27.25 -2.30
N ILE A 184 13.28 26.30 -2.55
CA ILE A 184 12.28 26.39 -3.64
C ILE A 184 11.36 27.59 -3.43
N ILE A 185 10.81 27.75 -2.23
CA ILE A 185 9.89 28.85 -1.89
C ILE A 185 10.59 30.19 -2.17
N ASN A 186 11.82 30.35 -1.67
CA ASN A 186 12.63 31.54 -1.91
C ASN A 186 12.94 31.76 -3.40
N LEU A 187 13.21 30.70 -4.16
CA LEU A 187 13.52 30.77 -5.59
C LEU A 187 12.29 31.08 -6.47
N ILE A 188 11.10 30.65 -6.05
CA ILE A 188 9.83 31.01 -6.70
C ILE A 188 9.55 32.49 -6.45
N TYR A 189 9.75 32.99 -5.23
CA TYR A 189 9.52 34.39 -4.91
C TYR A 189 10.62 35.33 -5.40
N SER A 190 11.87 34.88 -5.58
CA SER A 190 12.95 35.73 -6.10
C SER A 190 12.81 36.06 -7.60
N ASN A 191 11.92 35.37 -8.33
CA ASN A 191 11.72 35.53 -9.77
C ASN A 191 10.36 36.16 -10.14
N ILE A 192 9.63 36.71 -9.16
CA ILE A 192 8.32 37.34 -9.34
C ILE A 192 8.36 38.68 -8.58
N ASP A 193 7.83 39.77 -9.17
CA ASP A 193 7.77 41.14 -8.58
C ASP A 193 7.09 41.26 -7.19
N ILE A 194 6.54 40.15 -6.68
CA ILE A 194 5.80 40.07 -5.40
C ILE A 194 6.72 39.52 -4.27
N GLY A 195 7.93 39.07 -4.61
CA GLY A 195 8.87 38.44 -3.67
C GLY A 195 9.27 39.31 -2.48
N ASP A 196 9.36 40.62 -2.68
CA ASP A 196 9.75 41.58 -1.63
C ASP A 196 8.55 42.14 -0.85
N VAL A 197 7.32 41.76 -1.22
CA VAL A 197 6.08 42.28 -0.62
C VAL A 197 5.57 41.40 0.54
N LEU A 198 5.84 40.09 0.49
CA LEU A 198 5.35 39.12 1.48
C LEU A 198 6.45 38.72 2.47
N SER A 199 6.11 38.75 3.76
CA SER A 199 6.96 38.23 4.84
C SER A 199 7.14 36.71 4.75
N GLY A 200 8.17 36.17 5.40
CA GLY A 200 8.45 34.72 5.40
C GLY A 200 7.28 33.87 5.90
N ASP A 201 6.55 34.35 6.91
CA ASP A 201 5.39 33.66 7.48
C ASP A 201 4.18 33.66 6.53
N GLU A 202 3.94 34.76 5.82
CA GLU A 202 2.86 34.86 4.82
C GLU A 202 3.12 33.95 3.62
N LYS A 203 4.38 33.85 3.19
CA LYS A 203 4.81 32.91 2.15
C LYS A 203 4.55 31.48 2.59
N LYS A 204 4.90 31.13 3.83
CA LYS A 204 4.68 29.78 4.39
C LYS A 204 3.20 29.44 4.49
N PHE A 205 2.38 30.35 5.01
CA PHE A 205 0.94 30.17 5.14
C PHE A 205 0.26 29.96 3.77
N PHE A 206 0.68 30.72 2.75
CA PHE A 206 0.17 30.56 1.39
C PHE A 206 0.47 29.16 0.81
N PHE A 207 1.68 28.64 1.02
CA PHE A 207 2.06 27.29 0.58
C PHE A 207 1.29 26.20 1.32
N GLU A 208 1.05 26.36 2.63
CA GLU A 208 0.24 25.42 3.40
C GLU A 208 -1.20 25.35 2.92
N GLU A 209 -1.81 26.50 2.59
CA GLU A 209 -3.16 26.56 2.02
C GLU A 209 -3.22 25.96 0.60
N LEU A 210 -2.20 26.18 -0.22
CA LEU A 210 -2.06 25.53 -1.53
C LEU A 210 -1.97 24.01 -1.39
N ASP A 211 -1.15 23.51 -0.47
CA ASP A 211 -1.02 22.08 -0.21
C ASP A 211 -2.34 21.47 0.26
N ARG A 212 -3.07 22.14 1.17
CA ARG A 212 -4.39 21.70 1.61
C ARG A 212 -5.39 21.67 0.45
N ALA A 213 -5.39 22.69 -0.42
CA ALA A 213 -6.27 22.76 -1.57
C ALA A 213 -5.98 21.65 -2.59
N PHE A 214 -4.69 21.38 -2.85
CA PHE A 214 -4.24 20.32 -3.75
C PHE A 214 -4.56 18.93 -3.19
N LEU A 215 -4.32 18.69 -1.90
CA LEU A 215 -4.69 17.43 -1.24
C LEU A 215 -6.19 17.19 -1.29
N LYS A 216 -7.00 18.24 -1.05
CA LYS A 216 -8.46 18.14 -1.06
C LYS A 216 -9.04 17.86 -2.44
N LYS A 217 -8.50 18.48 -3.50
CA LYS A 217 -9.04 18.37 -4.87
C LYS A 217 -8.39 17.28 -5.73
N LEU A 218 -7.09 17.07 -5.58
CA LEU A 218 -6.27 16.26 -6.50
C LEU A 218 -5.61 15.06 -5.81
N GLN A 219 -5.77 14.92 -4.49
CA GLN A 219 -5.19 13.83 -3.68
C GLN A 219 -3.65 13.75 -3.68
N PHE A 220 -2.96 14.82 -4.07
CA PHE A 220 -1.52 14.99 -3.87
C PHE A 220 -1.26 16.44 -3.42
N SER A 221 -0.14 16.71 -2.74
CA SER A 221 0.22 18.06 -2.30
C SER A 221 0.94 18.84 -3.41
N PHE A 222 0.78 20.16 -3.44
CA PHE A 222 1.48 21.05 -4.35
C PHE A 222 3.00 20.90 -4.20
N SER A 223 3.50 20.77 -2.98
CA SER A 223 4.92 20.50 -2.69
C SER A 223 5.43 19.24 -3.39
N LYS A 224 4.63 18.16 -3.40
CA LYS A 224 4.96 16.93 -4.14
C LYS A 224 4.98 17.12 -5.66
N LEU A 225 4.14 17.99 -6.21
CA LEU A 225 4.14 18.30 -7.64
C LEU A 225 5.44 19.00 -8.03
N ILE A 226 5.85 20.02 -7.27
CA ILE A 226 7.09 20.75 -7.51
C ILE A 226 8.31 19.83 -7.41
N GLU A 227 8.33 18.93 -6.41
CA GLU A 227 9.38 17.91 -6.30
C GLU A 227 9.51 17.06 -7.58
N LYS A 228 8.40 16.61 -8.16
CA LYS A 228 8.41 15.81 -9.40
C LYS A 228 8.87 16.61 -10.61
N LEU A 229 8.45 17.86 -10.74
CA LEU A 229 8.89 18.73 -11.83
C LEU A 229 10.39 18.98 -11.76
N TYR A 230 10.93 19.23 -10.57
CA TYR A 230 12.38 19.39 -10.37
C TYR A 230 13.18 18.15 -10.79
N LEU A 231 12.68 16.96 -10.44
CA LEU A 231 13.33 15.71 -10.86
C LEU A 231 13.31 15.54 -12.39
N LEU A 232 12.24 15.95 -13.06
CA LEU A 232 12.14 15.88 -14.51
C LEU A 232 13.05 16.89 -15.21
N THR A 233 13.18 18.10 -14.66
CA THR A 233 14.04 19.15 -15.22
C THR A 233 15.53 18.87 -15.02
N ASN A 234 15.91 18.19 -13.93
CA ASN A 234 17.30 17.81 -13.65
C ASN A 234 17.63 16.36 -14.02
N TYR A 235 16.75 15.71 -14.77
CA TYR A 235 16.98 14.37 -15.27
C TYR A 235 18.03 14.39 -16.39
N ASP A 236 19.28 14.07 -16.05
CA ASP A 236 20.34 13.94 -17.05
C ASP A 236 20.18 12.63 -17.85
N LYS A 237 19.99 12.76 -19.17
CA LYS A 237 19.80 11.65 -20.11
C LYS A 237 21.02 10.74 -20.21
N SER A 238 22.18 11.16 -19.72
CA SER A 238 23.42 10.36 -19.66
C SER A 238 23.34 9.17 -18.70
N GLN A 239 22.37 9.13 -17.77
CA GLN A 239 22.07 7.95 -16.93
C GLN A 239 21.21 6.92 -17.68
N GLU A 240 21.77 6.40 -18.75
CA GLU A 240 21.19 5.63 -19.86
C GLU A 240 20.66 4.20 -19.52
N LYS A 241 20.16 3.93 -18.30
CA LYS A 241 19.63 2.59 -17.93
C LYS A 241 18.11 2.43 -17.96
N VAL A 242 17.32 3.51 -18.01
CA VAL A 242 15.85 3.39 -17.91
C VAL A 242 15.15 3.20 -19.27
N ILE A 243 15.74 3.64 -20.39
CA ILE A 243 15.13 3.47 -21.72
C ILE A 243 15.19 2.01 -22.23
N LYS A 244 16.08 1.17 -21.68
CA LYS A 244 16.09 -0.29 -21.98
C LYS A 244 14.86 -1.02 -21.40
N LEU A 245 14.17 -0.49 -20.39
CA LEU A 245 12.95 -1.11 -19.83
C LEU A 245 11.69 -0.73 -20.62
N ALA A 246 11.62 0.49 -21.17
CA ALA A 246 10.50 0.92 -22.00
C ALA A 246 10.48 0.21 -23.38
N LYS A 247 11.64 -0.02 -24.02
CA LYS A 247 11.73 -0.78 -25.29
C LYS A 247 11.57 -2.30 -25.13
N LYS A 248 11.90 -2.90 -23.98
CA LYS A 248 11.68 -4.35 -23.75
C LYS A 248 10.21 -4.69 -23.45
N ARG A 249 9.45 -3.82 -22.77
CA ARG A 249 8.02 -4.06 -22.49
C ARG A 249 7.11 -3.82 -23.69
N THR A 250 7.43 -2.86 -24.57
CA THR A 250 6.68 -2.67 -25.82
C THR A 250 6.87 -3.86 -26.76
N ASN A 251 8.11 -4.34 -26.98
CA ASN A 251 8.34 -5.51 -27.86
C ASN A 251 7.79 -6.84 -27.32
N LYS A 252 7.67 -7.03 -26.00
CA LYS A 252 7.04 -8.24 -25.44
C LYS A 252 5.50 -8.16 -25.50
N CYS A 253 4.91 -6.97 -25.33
CA CYS A 253 3.47 -6.77 -25.42
C CYS A 253 2.94 -6.85 -26.88
N TYR A 254 3.76 -6.46 -27.88
CA TYR A 254 3.40 -6.63 -29.29
C TYR A 254 3.53 -8.09 -29.80
N LYS A 255 4.34 -8.95 -29.17
CA LYS A 255 4.41 -10.39 -29.52
C LYS A 255 3.28 -11.22 -28.90
N THR A 256 2.86 -10.96 -27.66
CA THR A 256 1.72 -11.68 -27.04
C THR A 256 0.35 -11.23 -27.55
N ARG A 257 0.19 -9.96 -27.97
CA ARG A 257 -1.06 -9.53 -28.65
C ARG A 257 -1.19 -10.06 -30.08
N ARG A 258 -0.08 -10.33 -30.80
CA ARG A 258 -0.11 -11.01 -32.12
C ARG A 258 -0.36 -12.53 -32.01
N PHE A 259 0.04 -13.18 -30.92
CA PHE A 259 -0.26 -14.61 -30.70
C PHE A 259 -1.73 -14.84 -30.30
N ARG A 260 -2.33 -13.98 -29.46
CA ARG A 260 -3.76 -14.11 -29.11
C ARG A 260 -4.72 -13.72 -30.24
N ARG A 261 -4.33 -12.82 -31.17
CA ARG A 261 -5.13 -12.52 -32.38
C ARG A 261 -5.02 -13.54 -33.50
N ARG A 262 -4.02 -14.44 -33.50
CA ARG A 262 -3.97 -15.58 -34.44
C ARG A 262 -4.81 -16.76 -33.94
N ASN A 263 -4.87 -17.01 -32.63
CA ASN A 263 -5.69 -18.11 -32.09
C ASN A 263 -7.19 -17.78 -32.00
N SER A 264 -7.59 -16.51 -31.85
CA SER A 264 -9.03 -16.15 -31.93
C SER A 264 -9.58 -16.16 -33.35
N LYS A 265 -8.73 -16.08 -34.39
CA LYS A 265 -9.13 -16.29 -35.80
C LYS A 265 -9.10 -17.75 -36.23
N TYR A 266 -8.44 -18.64 -35.47
CA TYR A 266 -8.45 -20.08 -35.72
C TYR A 266 -9.68 -20.75 -35.05
N ASN A 267 -10.09 -20.31 -33.86
CA ASN A 267 -11.32 -20.84 -33.23
C ASN A 267 -12.62 -20.27 -33.81
N SER A 268 -12.61 -19.12 -34.49
CA SER A 268 -13.77 -18.62 -35.24
C SER A 268 -13.90 -19.22 -36.65
N ARG A 269 -12.92 -19.99 -37.12
CA ARG A 269 -12.97 -20.68 -38.43
C ARG A 269 -13.30 -22.17 -38.32
N ILE A 270 -13.21 -22.76 -37.14
CA ILE A 270 -13.66 -24.15 -36.90
C ILE A 270 -15.16 -24.21 -36.54
N ASN A 271 -15.72 -23.15 -35.92
CA ASN A 271 -17.16 -23.08 -35.63
C ASN A 271 -18.06 -22.53 -36.76
N ILE A 272 -17.53 -22.35 -37.99
CA ILE A 272 -18.33 -21.98 -39.18
C ILE A 272 -18.37 -23.12 -40.22
N ARG A 273 -17.85 -24.31 -39.91
CA ARG A 273 -17.84 -25.46 -40.84
C ARG A 273 -18.52 -26.75 -40.35
N ILE A 274 -19.37 -26.68 -39.32
CA ILE A 274 -20.29 -27.78 -38.95
C ILE A 274 -21.73 -27.27 -38.87
N LYS A 275 -22.13 -26.42 -39.82
CA LYS A 275 -23.55 -26.04 -39.98
C LYS A 275 -24.00 -25.76 -41.40
N ILE A 276 -23.25 -26.22 -42.41
CA ILE A 276 -23.70 -26.22 -43.79
C ILE A 276 -23.26 -27.55 -44.42
N PHE A 277 -24.27 -28.36 -44.75
CA PHE A 277 -24.27 -29.75 -45.21
C PHE A 277 -24.06 -30.80 -44.10
N ARG A 278 -24.90 -31.85 -44.00
CA ARG A 278 -25.03 -32.96 -44.96
C ARG A 278 -23.69 -33.61 -45.25
#